data_AF-G4YLD6-F1
#
_entry.id   AF-G4YLD6-F1
#
_cell.length_a   1.000
_cell.length_b   1.000
_cell.length_c   1.000
_cell.angle_alpha   90.00
_cell.angle_beta   90.00
_cell.angle_gamma   90.00
#
_symmetry.space_group_name_H-M   'P 1'
#
loop_
_entity.id
_entity.type
_entity.pdbx_description
1 polymer ?
#
loop_
_entity_poly.entity_id
_entity_poly.type
_entity_poly.pdbx_seq_one_letter_code
_entity_poly.pdbx_strand_id
1 'polypeptide(L)'
;MISALWKYTKISRLGEYSFERVESLESYCQHTSVAQVVFVIMVIPVPSLLLSLLVECIPLQDPAGGWEINVGAYLRFCCIVSSGALGSIVQLRTVIQISDLAT
;
A
#
# COMPACT_ATOMS: atom_id res chain seq x y z
N MET A 1 -12.60 -13.65 -28.24
CA MET A 1 -12.70 -13.44 -26.78
C MET A 1 -12.01 -12.14 -26.34
N ILE A 2 -10.79 -11.84 -26.83
CA ILE A 2 -10.04 -10.61 -26.53
C ILE A 2 -10.75 -9.33 -27.03
N SER A 3 -11.45 -9.39 -28.17
CA SER A 3 -12.20 -8.26 -28.72
C SER A 3 -13.41 -7.82 -27.87
N ALA A 4 -13.98 -8.71 -27.07
CA ALA A 4 -15.07 -8.39 -26.15
C ALA A 4 -14.54 -7.66 -24.90
N LEU A 5 -13.38 -8.10 -24.40
CA LEU A 5 -12.66 -7.44 -23.30
C LEU A 5 -12.30 -5.99 -23.65
N TRP A 6 -11.82 -5.74 -24.88
CA TRP A 6 -11.48 -4.41 -25.37
C TRP A 6 -12.65 -3.41 -25.31
N LYS A 7 -13.89 -3.89 -25.51
CA LYS A 7 -15.10 -3.06 -25.45
C LYS A 7 -15.48 -2.68 -24.01
N TYR A 8 -15.20 -3.53 -23.03
CA TYR A 8 -15.44 -3.23 -21.61
C TYR A 8 -14.33 -2.35 -21.02
N THR A 9 -13.09 -2.50 -21.46
CA THR A 9 -11.96 -1.63 -21.08
C THR A 9 -12.09 -0.22 -21.67
N LYS A 10 -12.93 -0.03 -22.69
CA LYS A 10 -13.20 1.28 -23.30
C LYS A 10 -14.04 2.23 -22.43
N ILE A 11 -14.44 1.81 -21.23
CA ILE A 11 -14.97 2.69 -20.18
C ILE A 11 -13.79 3.19 -19.35
N SER A 12 -12.94 4.01 -19.98
CA SER A 12 -12.08 4.96 -19.27
C SER A 12 -12.40 6.33 -19.81
N ARG A 13 -13.53 6.88 -19.35
CA ARG A 13 -13.85 8.31 -19.51
C ARG A 13 -12.91 9.08 -18.60
N LEU A 14 -11.76 9.46 -19.13
CA LEU A 14 -11.05 10.71 -18.81
C LEU A 14 -10.13 10.95 -20.01
N GLY A 15 -10.59 11.80 -20.92
CA GLY A 15 -9.91 12.21 -22.15
C GLY A 15 -8.66 13.06 -21.91
N GLU A 16 -7.92 12.78 -20.84
CA GLU A 16 -6.71 13.48 -20.42
C GLU A 16 -5.55 12.52 -20.11
N TYR A 17 -5.71 11.22 -20.34
CA TYR A 17 -4.55 10.32 -20.37
C TYR A 17 -3.88 10.46 -21.74
N SER A 18 -2.92 11.40 -21.81
CA SER A 18 -2.04 11.61 -22.97
C SER A 18 -1.46 10.28 -23.44
N PHE A 19 -1.40 10.10 -24.76
CA PHE A 19 -0.81 8.93 -25.43
C PHE A 19 0.59 8.59 -24.87
N GLU A 20 1.33 9.60 -24.42
CA GLU A 20 2.64 9.47 -23.77
C GLU A 20 2.66 8.58 -22.53
N ARG A 21 1.59 8.54 -21.71
CA ARG A 21 1.54 7.66 -20.52
C ARG A 21 1.39 6.20 -20.91
N VAL A 22 0.67 5.92 -22.00
CA VAL A 22 0.48 4.56 -22.51
C VAL A 22 1.77 4.06 -23.15
N GLU A 23 2.44 4.92 -23.92
CA GLU A 23 3.75 4.61 -24.52
C GLU A 23 4.84 4.43 -23.45
N SER A 24 4.87 5.28 -22.41
CA SER A 24 5.79 5.14 -21.28
C SER A 24 5.55 3.84 -20.50
N LEU A 25 4.28 3.44 -20.32
CA LEU A 25 3.94 2.17 -19.67
C LEU A 25 4.35 0.97 -20.52
N GLU A 26 4.18 1.03 -21.84
CA GLU A 26 4.63 -0.01 -22.76
C GLU A 26 6.16 -0.15 -22.73
N SER A 27 6.87 0.96 -22.82
CA SER A 27 8.34 0.99 -22.70
C SER A 27 8.80 0.45 -21.33
N TYR A 28 8.10 0.84 -20.25
CA TYR A 28 8.37 0.34 -18.91
C TYR A 28 8.13 -1.18 -18.82
N CYS A 29 7.04 -1.71 -19.38
CA CYS A 29 6.77 -3.14 -19.43
C CYS A 29 7.76 -3.93 -20.30
N GLN A 30 8.28 -3.33 -21.38
CA GLN A 30 9.28 -3.98 -22.23
C GLN A 30 10.69 -4.00 -21.60
N HIS A 31 11.05 -2.96 -20.86
CA HIS A 31 12.36 -2.85 -20.19
C HIS A 31 12.39 -3.43 -18.77
N THR A 32 11.26 -3.40 -18.05
CA THR A 32 11.17 -3.91 -16.67
C THR A 32 10.92 -5.41 -16.71
N SER A 33 11.87 -6.16 -16.15
CA SER A 33 11.72 -7.60 -15.96
C SER A 33 10.54 -7.89 -15.03
N VAL A 34 9.65 -8.79 -15.43
CA VAL A 34 8.54 -9.31 -14.61
C VAL A 34 9.04 -9.78 -13.24
N ALA A 35 10.29 -10.23 -13.14
CA ALA A 35 10.93 -10.60 -11.88
C ALA A 35 11.04 -9.43 -10.89
N GLN A 36 11.28 -8.20 -11.35
CA GLN A 36 11.34 -7.02 -10.49
C GLN A 36 9.95 -6.68 -9.92
N VAL A 37 8.91 -6.79 -10.74
CA VAL A 37 7.53 -6.56 -10.29
C VAL A 37 7.12 -7.60 -9.24
N VAL A 38 7.41 -8.89 -9.49
CA VAL A 38 7.15 -9.97 -8.53
C VAL A 38 7.93 -9.76 -7.24
N PHE A 39 9.20 -9.33 -7.32
CA PHE A 39 10.01 -9.02 -6.15
C PHE A 39 9.42 -7.85 -5.35
N VAL A 40 9.01 -6.77 -6.01
CA VAL A 40 8.36 -5.63 -5.33
C VAL A 40 7.05 -6.05 -4.66
N ILE A 41 6.22 -6.84 -5.33
CA ILE A 41 4.96 -7.36 -4.75
C ILE A 41 5.23 -8.27 -3.55
N MET A 42 6.31 -9.05 -3.57
CA MET A 42 6.71 -9.89 -2.43
C MET A 42 7.32 -9.07 -1.29
N VAL A 43 8.07 -8.00 -1.60
CA VAL A 43 8.75 -7.18 -0.60
C VAL A 43 7.80 -6.18 0.07
N ILE A 44 6.75 -5.70 -0.58
CA ILE A 44 5.76 -4.79 0.02
C ILE A 44 5.08 -5.35 1.29
N PRO A 45 4.58 -6.61 1.32
CA PRO A 45 3.96 -7.16 2.53
C PRO A 45 4.97 -7.58 3.60
N VAL A 46 6.23 -7.84 3.24
CA VAL A 46 7.27 -8.30 4.19
C VAL A 46 7.48 -7.37 5.38
N PRO A 47 7.66 -6.04 5.25
CA PRO A 47 7.85 -5.17 6.41
C PRO A 47 6.59 -5.12 7.30
N SER A 48 5.40 -5.21 6.70
CA SER A 48 4.14 -5.29 7.46
C SER A 48 4.06 -6.59 8.26
N LEU A 49 4.36 -7.73 7.64
CA LEU A 49 4.40 -9.03 8.30
C LEU A 49 5.45 -9.09 9.41
N LEU A 50 6.64 -8.55 9.15
CA LEU A 50 7.72 -8.50 10.14
C LEU A 50 7.29 -7.69 11.37
N LEU A 51 6.69 -6.52 11.16
CA LEU A 51 6.18 -5.67 12.23
C LEU A 51 5.10 -6.38 13.05
N SER A 52 4.16 -7.07 12.40
CA SER A 52 3.14 -7.86 13.08
C SER A 52 3.73 -8.99 13.91
N LEU A 53 4.72 -9.71 13.40
CA LEU A 53 5.41 -10.78 14.15
C LEU A 53 6.20 -10.24 15.35
N LEU A 54 6.87 -9.09 15.19
CA LEU A 54 7.56 -8.36 16.27
C LEU A 54 6.59 -7.97 17.38
N VAL A 55 5.40 -7.49 17.02
CA VAL A 55 4.31 -7.12 17.94
C VAL A 55 3.73 -8.36 18.65
N GLU A 56 3.53 -9.46 17.93
CA GLU A 56 3.01 -10.71 18.48
C GLU A 56 3.99 -11.42 19.43
N CYS A 57 5.31 -11.27 19.23
CA CYS A 57 6.33 -11.82 20.14
C CYS A 57 6.32 -11.19 21.53
N ILE A 58 5.66 -10.04 21.72
CA ILE A 58 5.58 -9.37 23.02
C ILE A 58 4.55 -10.12 23.89
N PRO A 59 4.91 -10.75 25.02
CA PRO A 59 3.95 -11.49 25.84
C PRO A 59 2.91 -10.56 26.47
N LEU A 60 1.63 -10.93 26.39
CA LEU A 60 0.55 -10.24 27.10
C LEU A 60 0.62 -10.57 28.59
N GLN A 61 0.75 -9.54 29.42
CA GLN A 61 0.74 -9.67 30.88
C GLN A 61 -0.67 -9.47 31.42
N ASP A 62 -0.90 -9.92 32.65
CA ASP A 62 -2.22 -9.93 33.28
C ASP A 62 -2.82 -8.50 33.31
N PRO A 63 -4.03 -8.30 32.74
CA PRO A 63 -4.67 -6.99 32.67
C PRO A 63 -5.01 -6.40 34.05
N ALA A 64 -5.00 -7.19 35.12
CA ALA A 64 -5.23 -6.71 36.49
C ALA A 64 -4.02 -5.95 37.08
N GLY A 65 -2.83 -6.03 36.46
CA GLY A 65 -1.57 -5.48 36.96
C GLY A 65 -1.38 -3.97 36.80
N GLY A 66 -2.31 -3.26 36.17
CA GLY A 66 -2.16 -1.83 35.88
C GLY A 66 -1.12 -1.52 34.79
N TRP A 67 -0.91 -0.24 34.55
CA TRP A 67 -0.16 0.27 33.38
C TRP A 67 1.35 -0.02 33.42
N GLU A 68 1.97 -0.06 34.60
CA GLU A 68 3.42 -0.29 34.74
C GLU A 68 3.83 -1.72 34.38
N ILE A 69 2.92 -2.67 34.54
CA ILE A 69 3.15 -4.07 34.21
C ILE A 69 2.88 -4.27 32.71
N ASN A 70 1.87 -3.60 32.16
CA ASN A 70 1.40 -3.84 30.80
C ASN A 70 2.08 -2.99 29.70
N VAL A 71 3.38 -2.71 29.83
CA VAL A 71 4.18 -1.97 28.82
C VAL A 71 4.07 -2.62 27.43
N GLY A 72 3.98 -3.96 27.38
CA GLY A 72 3.82 -4.70 26.15
C GLY A 72 2.53 -4.34 25.39
N ALA A 73 1.40 -4.21 26.08
CA ALA A 73 0.13 -3.84 25.46
C ALA A 73 0.18 -2.41 24.87
N TYR A 74 0.83 -1.47 25.56
CA TYR A 74 1.01 -0.11 25.05
C TYR A 74 1.91 -0.07 23.81
N LEU A 75 3.00 -0.84 23.79
CA LEU A 75 3.86 -0.93 22.62
C LEU A 75 3.11 -1.48 21.39
N ARG A 76 2.30 -2.52 21.59
CA ARG A 76 1.42 -3.06 20.52
C ARG A 76 0.44 -2.01 20.01
N PHE A 77 -0.21 -1.28 20.92
CA PHE A 77 -1.14 -0.21 20.56
C PHE A 77 -0.48 0.91 19.76
N CYS A 78 0.70 1.37 20.20
CA CYS A 78 1.49 2.38 19.49
C CYS A 78 1.86 1.92 18.08
N CYS A 79 2.35 0.69 17.91
CA CYS A 79 2.69 0.14 16.59
C CYS A 79 1.49 0.11 15.64
N ILE A 80 0.32 -0.32 16.13
CA ILE A 80 -0.90 -0.38 15.32
C ILE A 80 -1.35 1.03 14.92
N VAL A 81 -1.44 1.96 15.87
CA VAL A 81 -1.84 3.36 15.61
C VAL A 81 -0.89 4.04 14.64
N SER A 82 0.42 3.90 14.83
CA SER A 82 1.41 4.53 13.95
C SER A 82 1.34 3.98 12.53
N SER A 83 1.20 2.66 12.36
CA SER A 83 1.07 2.05 11.03
C SER A 83 -0.18 2.54 10.28
N GLY A 84 -1.32 2.61 10.98
CA GLY A 84 -2.57 3.15 10.43
C GLY A 84 -2.46 4.63 10.05
N ALA A 85 -1.89 5.46 10.91
CA ALA A 85 -1.70 6.88 10.65
C ALA A 85 -0.82 7.14 9.42
N LEU A 86 0.30 6.41 9.29
CA LEU A 86 1.17 6.48 8.12
C LEU A 86 0.43 6.09 6.83
N GLY A 87 -0.34 5.00 6.87
CA GLY A 87 -1.16 4.58 5.73
C GLY A 87 -2.18 5.63 5.30
N SER A 88 -2.84 6.28 6.27
CA SER A 88 -3.78 7.38 6.01
C SER A 88 -3.10 8.60 5.40
N ILE A 89 -1.91 8.98 5.88
CA ILE A 89 -1.15 10.12 5.33
C ILE A 89 -0.76 9.85 3.87
N VAL A 90 -0.30 8.63 3.56
CA VAL A 90 0.05 8.25 2.18
C VAL A 90 -1.18 8.33 1.28
N GLN A 91 -2.32 7.79 1.70
CA GLN A 91 -3.57 7.88 0.95
C GLN A 91 -4.00 9.34 0.71
N LEU A 92 -3.98 10.17 1.76
CA LEU A 92 -4.34 11.59 1.63
C LEU A 92 -3.42 12.33 0.64
N ARG A 93 -2.10 12.08 0.69
CA ARG A 93 -1.16 12.69 -0.28
C ARG A 93 -1.48 12.28 -1.71
N THR A 94 -1.79 11.01 -1.94
CA THR A 94 -2.15 10.55 -3.29
C THR A 94 -3.44 11.20 -3.79
N VAL A 95 -4.44 11.34 -2.92
CA VAL A 95 -5.73 11.98 -3.26
C VAL A 95 -5.55 13.46 -3.57
N ILE A 96 -4.80 14.20 -2.75
CA ILE A 96 -4.53 15.62 -2.98
C ILE A 96 -3.77 15.81 -4.30
N GLN A 97 -2.72 15.02 -4.54
CA GLN A 97 -1.94 15.10 -5.77
C GLN A 97 -2.79 14.80 -7.02
N ILE A 98 -3.72 13.86 -6.95
CA ILE A 98 -4.65 13.58 -8.05
C ILE A 98 -5.60 14.77 -8.29
N SER A 99 -6.07 15.42 -7.22
CA SER A 99 -6.94 16.61 -7.33
C SER A 99 -6.21 17.81 -7.96
N ASP A 100 -4.95 18.04 -7.60
CA ASP A 100 -4.13 19.12 -8.16
C ASP A 100 -3.82 18.90 -9.65
N LEU A 101 -3.69 17.64 -10.09
CA LEU A 101 -3.46 17.29 -11.49
C LEU A 101 -4.73 17.40 -12.37
N ALA A 102 -5.89 17.54 -11.76
CA ALA A 102 -7.19 17.61 -12.45
C ALA A 102 -7.75 19.05 -12.56
N THR A 103 -6.99 20.05 -12.09
CA THR A 103 -7.34 21.49 -12.15
C THR A 103 -6.39 22.21 -13.09
#